data_AF-A0A2N2LID2-F1
#
_entry.id   AF-A0A2N2LID2-F1
#
_cell.length_a   1.000
_cell.length_b   1.000
_cell.length_c   1.000
_cell.angle_alpha   90.00
_cell.angle_beta   90.00
_cell.angle_gamma   90.00
#
_symmetry.space_group_name_H-M   'P 1'
#
loop_
_entity.id
_entity.type
_entity.pdbx_description
1 polymer ?
#
loop_
_entity_poly.entity_id
_entity_poly.type
_entity_poly.pdbx_seq_one_letter_code
_entity_poly.pdbx_strand_id
1 'polypeptide(L)' 'MPVPKDVPAAVRTMLEAAGLSVSEEEFKAFVEMYPMLREATDTLYVEEVRYEEPALVFTPVAPMKGA' A
#
# COMPACT_ATOMS: atom_id res chain seq x y z
N MET A 1 -4.38 -2.74 10.93
CA MET A 1 -5.17 -1.52 11.16
C MET A 1 -6.63 -1.84 10.91
N PRO A 2 -7.57 -1.42 11.78
CA PRO A 2 -8.97 -1.78 11.59
C PRO A 2 -9.49 -1.28 10.25
N VAL A 3 -10.33 -2.09 9.60
CA VAL A 3 -11.07 -1.67 8.41
C VAL A 3 -11.90 -0.41 8.78
N PRO A 4 -11.83 0.67 7.99
CA PRO A 4 -12.62 1.88 8.22
C PRO A 4 -14.11 1.56 8.28
N LYS A 5 -14.83 2.25 9.17
CA LYS A 5 -16.30 2.13 9.26
C LYS A 5 -17.01 2.65 8.01
N ASP A 6 -16.42 3.63 7.34
CA ASP A 6 -16.89 4.19 6.07
C ASP A 6 -15.80 3.96 5.01
N VAL A 7 -15.92 2.81 4.32
CA VAL A 7 -15.00 2.41 3.25
C VAL A 7 -15.09 3.37 2.04
N PRO A 8 -16.27 3.78 1.56
CA PRO A 8 -16.38 4.79 0.49
C PRO A 8 -15.62 6.07 0.78
N ALA A 9 -15.77 6.65 1.98
CA ALA A 9 -15.06 7.88 2.35
C ALA A 9 -13.54 7.65 2.36
N ALA A 10 -13.08 6.54 2.93
CA ALA A 10 -11.65 6.20 2.96
C ALA A 10 -11.06 6.04 1.55
N VAL A 11 -11.75 5.34 0.66
CA VAL A 11 -11.31 5.16 -0.74
C VAL A 11 -11.26 6.49 -1.47
N ARG A 12 -12.26 7.36 -1.27
CA ARG A 12 -12.29 8.69 -1.88
C ARG A 12 -11.09 9.54 -1.44
N THR A 13 -10.79 9.56 -0.14
CA THR A 13 -9.62 10.28 0.40
C THR A 13 -8.30 9.74 -0.17
N MET A 14 -8.15 8.43 -0.33
CA MET A 14 -6.92 7.86 -0.90
C MET A 14 -6.76 8.21 -2.39
N LEU A 15 -7.83 8.17 -3.17
CA LEU A 15 -7.81 8.54 -4.58
C LEU A 15 -7.48 10.02 -4.76
N GLU A 16 -8.06 10.89 -3.94
CA GLU A 16 -7.76 12.32 -3.90
C GLU A 16 -6.28 12.57 -3.53
N ALA A 17 -5.77 11.91 -2.49
CA ALA A 17 -4.37 12.03 -2.09
C ALA A 17 -3.39 11.53 -3.15
N ALA A 18 -3.77 10.52 -3.93
CA ALA A 18 -3.01 10.00 -5.05
C ALA A 18 -3.14 10.87 -6.33
N GLY A 19 -4.03 11.87 -6.34
CA GLY A 19 -4.31 12.68 -7.52
C GLY A 19 -4.99 11.89 -8.64
N LEU A 20 -5.70 10.81 -8.32
CA LEU A 20 -6.35 9.93 -9.28
C LEU A 20 -7.82 10.30 -9.44
N SER A 21 -8.21 10.67 -10.65
CA SER A 21 -9.61 10.73 -11.07
C SER A 21 -10.04 9.39 -11.63
N VAL A 22 -11.12 8.83 -11.10
CA VAL A 22 -11.69 7.55 -11.55
C VAL A 22 -13.17 7.73 -11.88
N SER A 23 -13.69 6.88 -12.75
CA SER A 23 -15.13 6.78 -13.01
C SER A 23 -15.86 6.23 -11.78
N GLU A 24 -17.19 6.39 -11.75
CA GLU A 24 -18.03 5.82 -10.68
C GLU A 24 -17.97 4.28 -10.64
N GLU A 25 -17.82 3.63 -11.81
CA GLU A 25 -17.69 2.18 -11.89
C GLU A 25 -16.37 1.69 -11.28
N GLU A 26 -15.26 2.37 -11.59
CA GLU A 26 -13.96 2.11 -10.98
C GLU A 26 -13.97 2.40 -9.47
N PHE A 27 -14.58 3.51 -9.06
CA PHE A 27 -14.73 3.85 -7.64
C PHE A 27 -15.47 2.74 -6.88
N LYS A 28 -16.56 2.23 -7.44
CA LYS A 28 -17.32 1.11 -6.86
C LYS A 28 -16.46 -0.14 -6.73
N ALA A 29 -15.68 -0.48 -7.76
CA ALA A 29 -14.76 -1.62 -7.72
C ALA A 29 -13.71 -1.46 -6.60
N PHE A 30 -13.13 -0.27 -6.44
CA PHE A 30 -12.18 -0.01 -5.35
C PHE A 30 -12.82 -0.17 -3.97
N VAL A 31 -14.04 0.35 -3.79
CA VAL A 31 -14.79 0.20 -2.53
C VAL A 31 -15.07 -1.27 -2.20
N GLU A 32 -15.44 -2.08 -3.20
CA GLU A 32 -15.69 -3.51 -3.02
C GLU A 32 -14.42 -4.29 -2.66
N MET A 33 -13.28 -3.97 -3.28
CA MET A 33 -12.01 -4.69 -3.06
C MET A 33 -11.28 -4.25 -1.77
N TYR A 34 -11.47 -3.01 -1.33
CA TYR A 34 -10.66 -2.42 -0.27
C TYR A 34 -10.61 -3.22 1.05
N PRO A 35 -11.73 -3.77 1.59
CA PRO A 35 -11.69 -4.51 2.85
C PRO A 35 -10.75 -5.72 2.81
N MET A 36 -10.82 -6.49 1.71
CA MET A 36 -9.96 -7.65 1.51
C MET A 36 -8.49 -7.25 1.40
N LEU A 37 -8.18 -6.20 0.64
CA LEU A 37 -6.79 -5.71 0.52
C LEU A 37 -6.25 -5.17 1.84
N ARG A 38 -7.09 -4.50 2.64
CA ARG A 38 -6.71 -4.01 3.98
C ARG A 38 -6.39 -5.16 4.92
N GLU A 39 -7.22 -6.19 4.93
CA GLU A 39 -7.00 -7.40 5.73
C GLU A 39 -5.71 -8.12 5.29
N ALA A 40 -5.52 -8.32 3.98
CA ALA A 40 -4.30 -8.93 3.45
C ALA A 40 -3.04 -8.11 3.77
N THR A 41 -3.14 -6.78 3.79
CA THR A 41 -2.01 -5.91 4.17
C THR A 41 -1.73 -6.01 5.67
N ASP A 42 -2.75 -6.23 6.49
CA ASP A 42 -2.56 -6.40 7.93
C ASP A 42 -1.77 -7.65 8.29
N THR A 43 -1.90 -8.73 7.50
CA THR A 43 -1.12 -9.96 7.73
C THR A 43 0.37 -9.80 7.43
N LEU A 44 0.77 -8.73 6.71
CA LEU A 44 2.17 -8.43 6.43
C LEU A 44 2.90 -7.83 7.65
N TYR A 45 2.19 -7.39 8.69
CA TYR A 45 2.80 -6.97 9.95
C TYR A 45 3.16 -8.20 10.79
N VAL A 46 4.28 -8.83 10.48
CA VAL A 46 4.85 -9.96 11.22
C VAL A 46 5.98 -9.50 12.13
N GLU A 47 6.02 -9.98 13.38
CA GLU A 47 6.98 -9.50 14.39
C GLU A 47 8.41 -9.93 14.04
N GLU A 48 8.55 -11.07 13.38
CA GLU A 48 9.81 -11.69 12.99
C GLU A 48 10.65 -10.81 12.07
N VAL A 49 10.02 -9.96 11.25
CA VAL A 49 10.72 -9.09 10.29
C VAL A 49 10.84 -7.64 10.76
N ARG A 50 10.50 -7.35 12.02
CA ARG A 50 10.45 -5.99 12.56
C ARG A 50 11.78 -5.24 12.45
N TYR A 51 12.89 -5.96 12.58
CA TYR A 51 14.24 -5.42 12.54
C TYR A 51 15.03 -5.84 11.29
N GLU A 52 14.37 -6.53 10.35
CA GLU A 52 14.99 -6.92 9.10
C GLU A 52 15.13 -5.70 8.17
N GLU A 53 16.21 -5.70 7.38
CA GLU A 53 16.42 -4.66 6.39
C GLU A 53 15.48 -4.85 5.18
N PRO A 54 15.06 -3.77 4.49
CA PRO A 54 14.35 -3.89 3.23
C PRO A 54 15.16 -4.72 2.23
N ALA A 55 14.46 -5.57 1.45
CA ALA A 55 15.10 -6.43 0.47
C ALA A 55 15.94 -5.67 -0.58
N LEU A 56 15.61 -4.40 -0.84
CA LEU A 56 16.36 -3.52 -1.72
C LEU A 56 16.94 -2.36 -0.93
N VAL A 57 18.27 -2.31 -0.86
CA VAL A 57 19.03 -1.19 -0.32
C VAL A 57 19.58 -0.38 -1.49
N PHE A 58 19.19 0.90 -1.58
CA PHE A 58 19.73 1.80 -2.59
C PHE A 58 21.13 2.28 -2.19
N THR A 59 22.10 1.99 -3.03
CA THR A 59 23.46 2.49 -2.89
C THR A 59 23.66 3.63 -3.90
N PRO A 60 23.77 4.90 -3.45
CA PRO A 60 23.90 6.05 -4.35
C PRO A 60 25.29 6.18 -5.02
N VAL A 61 26.11 5.13 -4.97
CA VAL A 61 27.41 5.05 -5.62
C VAL A 61 27.43 3.88 -6.59
N ALA A 62 28.03 4.09 -7.77
CA ALA A 62 28.20 3.01 -8.74
C ALA A 62 29.08 1.90 -8.15
N PRO A 63 28.77 0.62 -8.39
CA PRO A 63 29.63 -0.48 -7.94
C PRO A 63 31.03 -0.30 -8.54
N MET A 64 32.06 -0.36 -7.69
CA MET A 64 33.45 -0.26 -8.16
C MET A 64 33.74 -1.42 -9.11
N LYS A 65 34.30 -1.12 -10.29
CA LYS A 65 34.80 -2.17 -11.20
C LYS A 65 36.05 -2.81 -10.58
N GLY A 66 35.95 -4.08 -10.19
CA GLY A 66 37.09 -4.99 -9.99
C GLY A 66 37.59 -5.13 -8.55
N ALA A 67 36.79 -5.75 -7.68
CA ALA A 67 37.31 -6.47 -6.51
C ALA A 67 37.49 -7.95 -6.86
#